data_AF-A0A940BPK7-F1
#
_entry.id   AF-A0A940BPK7-F1
#
_cell.length_a   1.000
_cell.length_b   1.000
_cell.length_c   1.000
_cell.angle_alpha   90.00
_cell.angle_beta   90.00
_cell.angle_gamma   90.00
#
_symmetry.space_group_name_H-M   'P 1'
#
loop_
_entity.id
_entity.type
_entity.pdbx_description
1 polymer ?
#
loop_
_entity_poly.entity_id
_entity_poly.type
_entity_poly.pdbx_seq_one_letter_code
_entity_poly.pdbx_strand_id
1 'polypeptide(L)'
;MLIKIEQNMPRIKALEDNIASLGDSIKIDKLGEDIASLEAATAEAGFWNDADNSRKVLSELKRKKATYTEYCDLKKAFSDLREMIDLALEADDEELADELIPELTELEKRYDAQRIAVMLSGEYD
;
A
#
# COMPACT_ATOMS: atom_id res chain seq x y z
N MET A 1 31.60 -1.95 -3.67
CA MET A 1 30.74 -0.77 -3.37
C MET A 1 29.78 -0.63 -4.52
N LEU A 2 28.51 -0.99 -4.29
CA LEU A 2 27.48 -1.10 -5.32
C LEU A 2 27.01 0.29 -5.77
N ILE A 3 27.79 0.92 -6.66
CA ILE A 3 27.57 2.28 -7.19
C ILE A 3 26.13 2.46 -7.71
N LYS A 4 25.54 1.42 -8.29
CA LYS A 4 24.16 1.45 -8.81
C LYS A 4 23.13 1.62 -7.69
N ILE A 5 23.25 0.88 -6.59
CA ILE A 5 22.34 1.02 -5.44
C ILE A 5 22.51 2.42 -4.83
N GLU A 6 23.73 2.90 -4.67
CA GLU A 6 24.02 4.22 -4.12
C GLU A 6 23.42 5.37 -4.93
N GLN A 7 23.49 5.28 -6.25
CA GLN A 7 22.85 6.24 -7.15
C GLN A 7 21.32 6.25 -7.02
N ASN A 8 20.73 5.11 -6.61
CA ASN A 8 19.29 4.96 -6.43
C ASN A 8 18.82 5.12 -4.97
N MET A 9 19.72 5.26 -4.00
CA MET A 9 19.37 5.54 -2.59
C MET A 9 18.43 6.75 -2.42
N PRO A 10 18.60 7.87 -3.15
CA PRO A 10 17.64 8.97 -3.07
C PRO A 10 16.24 8.58 -3.54
N ARG A 11 16.12 7.73 -4.56
CA ARG A 11 14.83 7.23 -5.07
C ARG A 11 14.17 6.29 -4.07
N ILE A 12 14.93 5.36 -3.49
CA ILE A 12 14.44 4.43 -2.47
C ILE A 12 13.88 5.20 -1.28
N LYS A 13 14.64 6.18 -0.78
CA LYS A 13 14.19 7.04 0.33
C LYS A 13 12.96 7.87 -0.04
N ALA A 14 12.95 8.46 -1.22
CA ALA A 14 11.79 9.24 -1.68
C ALA A 14 10.53 8.37 -1.77
N LEU A 15 10.66 7.12 -2.24
CA LEU A 15 9.55 6.16 -2.30
C LEU A 15 9.05 5.78 -0.90
N GLU A 16 9.96 5.56 0.06
CA GLU A 16 9.61 5.30 1.46
C GLU A 16 8.77 6.44 2.06
N ASP A 17 9.27 7.68 1.94
CA ASP A 17 8.62 8.89 2.45
C ASP A 17 7.24 9.09 1.79
N ASN A 18 7.17 8.83 0.48
CA ASN A 18 5.95 8.92 -0.31
C ASN A 18 4.89 7.88 0.10
N ILE A 19 5.29 6.62 0.30
CA ILE A 19 4.40 5.56 0.78
C ILE A 19 3.89 5.94 2.18
N ALA A 20 4.76 6.37 3.08
CA ALA A 20 4.34 6.81 4.42
C ALA A 20 3.31 7.96 4.36
N SER A 21 3.60 8.99 3.56
CA SER A 21 2.70 10.14 3.36
C SER A 21 1.34 9.75 2.74
N LEU A 22 1.33 8.77 1.83
CA LEU A 22 0.09 8.22 1.29
C LEU A 22 -0.75 7.54 2.38
N GLY A 23 -0.11 6.76 3.26
CA GLY A 23 -0.74 6.12 4.42
C GLY A 23 -1.40 7.13 5.36
N ASP A 24 -0.71 8.24 5.63
CA ASP A 24 -1.25 9.34 6.43
C ASP A 24 -2.43 10.02 5.74
N SER A 25 -2.33 10.24 4.42
CA SER A 25 -3.37 10.88 3.61
C SER A 25 -4.67 10.07 3.59
N ILE A 26 -4.57 8.75 3.47
CA ILE A 26 -5.73 7.85 3.53
C ILE A 26 -6.16 7.51 4.96
N LYS A 27 -5.41 7.98 5.97
CA LYS A 27 -5.62 7.67 7.39
C LYS A 27 -5.69 6.16 7.63
N ILE A 28 -4.65 5.44 7.20
CA ILE A 28 -4.63 3.98 7.17
C ILE A 28 -5.06 3.32 8.49
N ASP A 29 -4.67 3.89 9.64
CA ASP A 29 -5.06 3.37 10.96
C ASP A 29 -6.58 3.42 11.17
N LYS A 30 -7.19 4.59 10.89
CA LYS A 30 -8.64 4.77 10.95
C LYS A 30 -9.37 3.91 9.93
N LEU A 31 -8.80 3.75 8.74
CA LEU A 31 -9.36 2.89 7.72
C LEU A 31 -9.43 1.43 8.19
N GLY A 32 -8.40 0.96 8.90
CA GLY A 32 -8.38 -0.36 9.54
C GLY A 32 -9.43 -0.50 10.65
N GLU A 33 -9.58 0.51 11.51
CA GLU A 33 -10.61 0.55 12.55
C GLU A 33 -12.03 0.53 11.95
N ASP A 34 -12.28 1.34 10.92
CA ASP A 34 -13.55 1.38 10.20
C ASP A 34 -13.88 0.02 9.57
N ILE A 35 -12.90 -0.63 8.93
CA ILE A 35 -13.07 -1.97 8.35
C ILE A 35 -13.48 -2.96 9.44
N ALA A 36 -12.77 -2.99 10.58
CA ALA A 36 -13.08 -3.89 11.68
C ALA A 36 -14.49 -3.63 12.25
N SER A 37 -14.89 -2.37 12.38
CA SER A 37 -16.24 -2.01 12.83
C SER A 37 -17.32 -2.43 11.84
N LEU A 38 -17.10 -2.23 10.54
CA LEU A 38 -18.05 -2.65 9.49
C LEU A 38 -18.14 -4.17 9.40
N GLU A 39 -17.02 -4.89 9.52
CA GLU A 39 -17.01 -6.36 9.61
C GLU A 39 -17.79 -6.86 10.83
N ALA A 40 -17.62 -6.24 11.99
CA ALA A 40 -18.40 -6.56 13.19
C ALA A 40 -19.91 -6.34 12.97
N ALA A 41 -20.30 -5.21 12.34
CA ALA A 41 -21.69 -4.92 12.03
C ALA A 41 -22.31 -5.97 11.09
N THR A 42 -21.55 -6.51 10.12
CA THR A 42 -22.03 -7.58 9.24
C THR A 42 -22.27 -8.92 9.96
N ALA A 43 -21.69 -9.10 11.14
CA ALA A 43 -21.86 -10.28 11.98
C ALA A 43 -23.01 -10.15 12.99
N GLU A 44 -23.63 -8.96 13.12
CA GLU A 44 -24.73 -8.74 14.06
C GLU A 44 -26.02 -9.47 13.65
N ALA A 45 -26.73 -9.97 14.67
CA ALA A 45 -28.04 -10.58 14.47
C ALA A 45 -29.04 -9.53 13.98
N GLY A 46 -29.50 -9.69 12.74
CA GLY A 46 -30.46 -8.78 12.11
C GLY A 46 -29.87 -7.81 11.12
N PHE A 47 -28.55 -7.83 10.87
CA PHE A 47 -27.92 -7.09 9.77
C PHE A 47 -28.66 -7.35 8.44
N TRP A 48 -28.87 -8.63 8.13
CA TRP A 48 -29.56 -9.09 6.93
C TRP A 48 -31.07 -8.81 6.88
N ASN A 49 -31.67 -8.29 7.98
CA ASN A 49 -33.10 -7.95 8.00
C ASN A 49 -33.40 -6.66 7.21
N ASP A 50 -32.40 -5.81 7.01
CA ASP A 50 -32.48 -4.62 6.17
C ASP A 50 -31.55 -4.79 4.96
N ALA A 51 -32.13 -5.22 3.83
CA ALA A 51 -31.39 -5.50 2.62
C ALA A 51 -30.73 -4.25 1.99
N ASP A 52 -31.35 -3.07 2.14
CA ASP A 52 -30.82 -1.82 1.59
C ASP A 52 -29.63 -1.32 2.43
N ASN A 53 -29.74 -1.37 3.76
CA ASN A 53 -28.63 -1.06 4.65
C ASN A 53 -27.49 -2.07 4.50
N SER A 54 -27.80 -3.37 4.43
CA SER A 54 -26.81 -4.43 4.23
C SER A 54 -25.95 -4.19 2.98
N ARG A 55 -26.59 -3.83 1.86
CA ARG A 55 -25.88 -3.55 0.59
C ARG A 55 -24.95 -2.35 0.69
N LYS A 56 -25.39 -1.28 1.36
CA LYS A 56 -24.57 -0.07 1.56
C LYS A 56 -23.33 -0.39 2.40
N VAL A 57 -23.52 -1.03 3.55
CA VAL A 57 -22.42 -1.42 4.45
C VAL A 57 -21.43 -2.34 3.75
N LEU A 58 -21.89 -3.35 3.01
CA LEU A 58 -21.00 -4.25 2.26
C LEU A 58 -20.25 -3.54 1.14
N SER A 59 -20.88 -2.57 0.46
CA SER A 59 -20.23 -1.77 -0.58
C SER A 59 -19.14 -0.88 0.00
N GLU A 60 -19.42 -0.18 1.10
CA GLU A 60 -18.45 0.65 1.81
C GLU A 60 -17.30 -0.19 2.37
N LEU A 61 -17.59 -1.32 3.00
CA LEU A 61 -16.60 -2.27 3.49
C LEU A 61 -15.67 -2.73 2.37
N LYS A 62 -16.24 -3.13 1.22
CA LYS A 62 -15.46 -3.57 0.07
C LYS A 62 -14.53 -2.47 -0.43
N ARG A 63 -15.02 -1.23 -0.54
CA ARG A 63 -14.21 -0.08 -0.98
C ARG A 63 -13.07 0.21 0.00
N LYS A 64 -13.37 0.35 1.29
CA LYS A 64 -12.37 0.62 2.33
C LYS A 64 -11.33 -0.48 2.40
N LYS A 65 -11.75 -1.74 2.34
CA LYS A 65 -10.86 -2.92 2.37
C LYS A 65 -9.96 -2.99 1.14
N ALA A 66 -10.46 -2.64 -0.04
CA ALA A 66 -9.62 -2.57 -1.25
C ALA A 66 -8.49 -1.54 -1.07
N THR A 67 -8.83 -0.30 -0.69
CA THR A 67 -7.82 0.76 -0.45
C THR A 67 -6.81 0.38 0.64
N TYR A 68 -7.28 -0.20 1.75
CA TYR A 68 -6.42 -0.67 2.83
C TYR A 68 -5.45 -1.76 2.36
N THR A 69 -5.96 -2.78 1.68
CA THR A 69 -5.16 -3.91 1.20
C THR A 69 -4.13 -3.47 0.17
N GLU A 70 -4.52 -2.64 -0.79
CA GLU A 70 -3.61 -2.11 -1.81
C GLU A 70 -2.43 -1.37 -1.18
N TYR A 71 -2.69 -0.55 -0.14
CA TYR A 71 -1.65 0.16 0.58
C TYR A 71 -0.74 -0.78 1.37
N CYS A 72 -1.32 -1.71 2.11
CA CYS A 72 -0.55 -2.70 2.87
C CYS A 72 0.36 -3.54 1.96
N ASP A 73 -0.14 -3.95 0.79
CA ASP A 73 0.63 -4.71 -0.18
C ASP A 73 1.77 -3.87 -0.79
N LEU A 74 1.52 -2.59 -1.09
CA LEU A 74 2.55 -1.67 -1.59
C LEU A 74 3.65 -1.47 -0.54
N LYS A 75 3.27 -1.20 0.72
CA LYS A 75 4.20 -1.01 1.84
C LYS A 75 5.02 -2.28 2.10
N LYS A 76 4.38 -3.45 2.03
CA LYS A 76 5.07 -4.73 2.18
C LYS A 76 6.08 -4.97 1.06
N ALA A 77 5.67 -4.78 -0.21
CA ALA A 77 6.57 -4.94 -1.34
C ALA A 77 7.79 -3.99 -1.26
N PHE A 78 7.59 -2.77 -0.76
CA PHE A 78 8.70 -1.85 -0.48
C PHE A 78 9.65 -2.37 0.61
N SER A 79 9.10 -2.88 1.72
CA SER A 79 9.90 -3.45 2.81
C SER A 79 10.73 -4.64 2.31
N ASP A 80 10.10 -5.56 1.58
CA ASP A 80 10.76 -6.74 1.03
C ASP A 80 11.90 -6.33 0.06
N LEU A 81 11.64 -5.36 -0.83
CA LEU A 81 12.66 -4.79 -1.72
C LEU A 81 13.81 -4.14 -0.94
N ARG A 82 13.51 -3.41 0.13
CA ARG A 82 14.52 -2.75 0.97
C ARG A 82 15.43 -3.78 1.65
N GLU A 83 14.84 -4.85 2.17
CA GLU A 83 15.60 -5.96 2.76
C GLU A 83 16.52 -6.61 1.71
N MET A 84 16.05 -6.85 0.48
CA MET A 84 16.87 -7.40 -0.59
C MET A 84 18.03 -6.47 -1.00
N ILE A 85 17.79 -5.15 -1.01
CA ILE A 85 18.83 -4.14 -1.27
C ILE A 85 19.91 -4.17 -0.18
N ASP A 86 19.50 -4.26 1.08
CA ASP A 86 20.44 -4.35 2.20
C ASP A 86 21.26 -5.65 2.12
N LEU A 87 20.64 -6.78 1.76
CA LEU A 87 21.34 -8.05 1.51
C LEU A 87 22.34 -7.94 0.34
N ALA A 88 21.97 -7.32 -0.78
CA ALA A 88 22.87 -7.11 -1.91
C ALA A 88 24.10 -6.27 -1.49
N LEU A 89 23.90 -5.21 -0.72
CA LEU A 89 24.97 -4.36 -0.19
C LEU A 89 25.91 -5.12 0.75
N GLU A 90 25.36 -5.94 1.65
CA GLU A 90 26.16 -6.77 2.56
C GLU A 90 27.00 -7.82 1.82
N ALA A 91 26.45 -8.39 0.75
CA ALA A 91 27.11 -9.40 -0.07
C ALA A 91 28.04 -8.82 -1.17
N ASP A 92 28.01 -7.50 -1.41
CA ASP A 92 28.61 -6.82 -2.58
C ASP A 92 28.20 -7.50 -3.90
N ASP A 93 26.92 -7.92 -3.99
CA ASP A 93 26.36 -8.66 -5.12
C ASP A 93 25.82 -7.72 -6.21
N GLU A 94 26.62 -7.52 -7.27
CA GLU A 94 26.25 -6.67 -8.40
C GLU A 94 25.13 -7.25 -9.27
N GLU A 95 25.01 -8.59 -9.36
CA GLU A 95 23.95 -9.23 -10.17
C GLU A 95 22.59 -9.02 -9.50
N LEU A 96 22.52 -9.26 -8.20
CA LEU A 96 21.31 -8.99 -7.42
C LEU A 96 20.94 -7.50 -7.47
N ALA A 97 21.92 -6.61 -7.36
CA ALA A 97 21.67 -5.17 -7.50
C ALA A 97 21.03 -4.80 -8.84
N ASP A 98 21.42 -5.47 -9.94
CA ASP A 98 20.86 -5.22 -11.27
C ASP A 98 19.41 -5.70 -11.42
N GLU A 99 19.00 -6.73 -10.68
CA GLU A 99 17.62 -7.21 -10.66
C GLU A 99 16.70 -6.30 -9.83
N LEU A 100 17.21 -5.67 -8.77
CA LEU A 100 16.42 -4.86 -7.84
C LEU A 100 16.07 -3.45 -8.37
N ILE A 101 16.85 -2.88 -9.28
CA ILE A 101 16.56 -1.55 -9.87
C ILE A 101 15.28 -1.54 -10.73
N PRO A 102 15.05 -2.54 -11.61
CA PRO A 102 13.77 -2.73 -12.28
C PRO A 102 12.60 -2.88 -11.30
N GLU A 103 12.77 -3.64 -10.22
CA GLU A 103 11.73 -3.83 -9.20
C GLU A 103 11.36 -2.52 -8.49
N LEU A 104 12.37 -1.72 -8.11
CA LEU A 104 12.16 -0.36 -7.59
C LEU A 104 11.32 0.49 -8.54
N THR A 105 11.64 0.43 -9.83
CA THR A 105 10.94 1.22 -10.86
C THR A 105 9.50 0.75 -11.03
N GLU A 106 9.24 -0.55 -10.93
CA GLU A 106 7.87 -1.08 -10.98
C GLU A 106 7.06 -0.70 -9.73
N LEU A 107 7.72 -0.69 -8.58
CA LEU A 107 7.10 -0.28 -7.33
C LEU A 107 6.75 1.21 -7.31
N GLU A 108 7.59 2.08 -7.87
CA GLU A 108 7.29 3.50 -8.07
C GLU A 108 6.03 3.69 -8.94
N LYS A 109 5.88 2.93 -10.03
CA LYS A 109 4.67 3.00 -10.87
C LYS A 109 3.43 2.53 -10.11
N ARG A 110 3.56 1.45 -9.33
CA ARG A 110 2.46 0.94 -8.50
C ARG A 110 2.02 1.98 -7.48
N TYR A 111 2.97 2.64 -6.83
CA TYR A 111 2.70 3.77 -5.94
C TYR A 111 1.96 4.90 -6.66
N ASP A 112 2.44 5.34 -7.83
CA ASP A 112 1.80 6.42 -8.59
C ASP A 112 0.35 6.07 -9.00
N ALA A 113 0.13 4.84 -9.45
CA ALA A 113 -1.21 4.35 -9.79
C ALA A 113 -2.14 4.37 -8.58
N GLN A 114 -1.67 3.90 -7.43
CA GLN A 114 -2.44 3.91 -6.19
C GLN A 114 -2.72 5.34 -5.70
N ARG A 115 -1.72 6.23 -5.76
CA ARG A 115 -1.88 7.64 -5.38
C ARG A 115 -2.98 8.31 -6.22
N ILE A 116 -2.98 8.08 -7.53
CA ILE A 116 -4.01 8.59 -8.43
C ILE A 116 -5.38 8.00 -8.07
N ALA A 117 -5.47 6.69 -7.84
CA ALA A 117 -6.73 6.05 -7.46
C ALA A 117 -7.31 6.63 -6.16
N VAL A 118 -6.45 6.85 -5.16
CA VAL A 118 -6.84 7.50 -3.90
C VAL A 118 -7.33 8.93 -4.13
N MET A 119 -6.61 9.73 -4.92
CA MET A 119 -6.99 11.11 -5.23
C MET A 119 -8.37 11.17 -5.91
N LEU A 120 -8.61 10.31 -6.90
CA LEU A 120 -9.90 10.21 -7.56
C LEU A 120 -10.98 9.74 -6.57
N SER A 121 -10.72 8.71 -5.77
CA SER A 121 -11.71 8.22 -4.80
C SER A 121 -12.10 9.28 -3.76
N GLY A 122 -11.21 10.20 -3.41
CA GLY A 122 -11.50 11.31 -2.49
C GLY A 122 -12.21 12.51 -3.15
N GLU A 123 -12.08 12.70 -4.47
CA GLU A 123 -12.83 13.70 -5.22
C GLU A 123 -14.23 13.22 -5.65
N TYR A 124 -14.44 11.90 -5.72
CA TYR A 124 -15.70 11.27 -6.14
C TYR A 124 -16.56 10.72 -4.98
N ASP A 125 -16.10 10.79 -3.73
CA ASP A 125 -16.91 10.48 -2.51
C ASP A 125 -17.71 11.68 -2.00
#